data_AF-A0A357Z9Y5-F1
#
_entry.id   AF-A0A357Z9Y5-F1
#
_cell.length_a   1.000
_cell.length_b   1.000
_cell.length_c   1.000
_cell.angle_alpha   90.00
_cell.angle_beta   90.00
_cell.angle_gamma   90.00
#
_symmetry.space_group_name_H-M   'P 1'
#
loop_
_entity.id
_entity.type
_entity.pdbx_description
1 polymer ?
#
loop_
_entity_poly.entity_id
_entity_poly.type
_entity_poly.pdbx_seq_one_letter_code
_entity_poly.pdbx_strand_id
1 'polypeptide(L)'
;MNKSYWAKGVVFVFFVFMQMNTGFLSAQTSKNSLYKQTSEMADMMIQYDADKGSVTRFYASNSSQENRFSRPDAGSGYNSPERRQRFLALIADYQKQMLKLDFNSFDINGKVDYILFKRNLEDQAYQLNEEQEKYVKIAKYLPFENRIYALEKVRRRGLSVVGQEVAKELNDINKEIIKSISGVKKMDSVEMVLADYASASIRGLQSTLKNYYSFYNGYDPMFTWWVP
;
A
#
# COMPACT_ATOMS: atom_id res chain seq x y z
N MET A 1 5.32 56.21 61.23
CA MET A 1 6.19 55.06 61.60
C MET A 1 5.69 53.81 60.89
N ASN A 2 6.61 53.21 60.12
CA ASN A 2 6.62 51.95 59.36
C ASN A 2 5.37 51.07 59.32
N LYS A 3 4.76 51.03 58.12
CA LYS A 3 3.96 49.91 57.62
C LYS A 3 4.86 48.67 57.48
N SER A 4 4.48 47.58 58.14
CA SER A 4 5.11 46.27 58.03
C SER A 4 4.85 45.68 56.64
N TYR A 5 5.87 45.73 55.78
CA TYR A 5 5.88 45.09 54.45
C TYR A 5 6.53 43.69 54.46
N TRP A 6 6.92 43.18 55.63
CA TRP A 6 7.67 41.93 55.76
C TRP A 6 6.81 40.66 55.59
N ALA A 7 5.49 40.73 55.74
CA ALA A 7 4.63 39.55 55.65
C ALA A 7 4.20 39.18 54.21
N LYS A 8 4.20 40.14 53.26
CA LYS A 8 3.76 39.90 51.87
C LYS A 8 4.88 39.44 50.94
N GLY A 9 6.14 39.76 51.25
CA GLY A 9 7.29 39.29 50.47
C GLY A 9 7.59 37.81 50.68
N VAL A 10 7.45 37.31 51.92
CA VAL A 10 7.79 35.91 52.25
C VAL A 10 6.80 34.92 51.64
N VAL A 11 5.51 35.26 51.57
CA VAL A 11 4.48 34.39 50.96
C VAL A 11 4.62 34.34 49.42
N PHE A 12 5.03 35.45 48.79
CA PHE A 12 5.24 35.49 47.34
C PHE A 12 6.52 34.73 46.93
N VAL A 13 7.58 34.78 47.74
CA VAL A 13 8.82 34.01 47.51
C VAL A 13 8.57 32.50 47.67
N PHE A 14 7.72 32.09 48.61
CA PHE A 14 7.33 30.68 48.76
C PHE A 14 6.50 30.15 47.58
N PHE A 15 5.62 30.97 47.00
CA PHE A 15 4.80 30.58 45.85
C PHE A 15 5.59 30.51 44.53
N VAL A 16 6.64 31.32 44.37
CA VAL A 16 7.52 31.26 43.18
C VAL A 16 8.50 30.07 43.25
N PHE A 17 8.96 29.67 44.43
CA PHE A 17 9.83 28.50 44.59
C PHE A 17 9.10 27.15 44.36
N MET A 18 7.77 27.12 44.48
CA MET A 18 7.00 25.89 44.26
C MET A 18 6.71 25.61 42.78
N GLN A 19 6.89 26.58 41.88
CA GLN A 19 6.68 26.42 40.43
C GLN A 19 7.96 26.06 39.64
N MET A 20 9.13 25.98 40.30
CA MET A 20 10.41 25.62 39.67
C MET A 20 10.87 24.19 39.98
N ASN A 21 9.98 23.31 40.41
CA ASN A 21 10.25 21.87 40.40
C ASN A 21 9.63 21.25 39.13
N THR A 22 10.18 21.61 37.97
CA THR A 22 10.09 20.73 36.81
C THR A 22 11.02 19.55 37.08
N GLY A 23 10.56 18.61 37.90
CA GLY A 23 11.22 17.33 38.03
C GLY A 23 11.34 16.72 36.64
N PHE A 24 12.57 16.48 36.19
CA PHE A 24 12.79 15.66 35.01
C PHE A 24 12.20 14.29 35.31
N LEU A 25 11.05 13.98 34.71
CA LEU A 25 10.51 12.63 34.68
C LEU A 25 11.41 11.81 33.76
N SER A 26 12.48 11.24 34.30
CA SER A 26 13.15 10.12 33.65
C SER A 26 12.30 8.87 33.88
N ALA A 27 11.70 8.36 32.81
CA ALA A 27 11.15 7.01 32.85
C ALA A 27 12.27 6.04 33.26
N GLN A 28 12.02 5.19 34.27
CA GLN A 28 12.94 4.11 34.63
C GLN A 28 12.97 3.11 33.47
N THR A 29 14.04 3.14 32.67
CA THR A 29 14.39 1.99 31.83
C THR A 29 14.79 0.85 32.77
N SER A 30 13.92 -0.14 32.90
CA SER A 30 14.24 -1.38 33.60
C SER A 30 15.54 -1.95 33.02
N LYS A 31 16.61 -2.01 33.83
CA LYS A 31 17.85 -2.71 33.46
C LYS A 31 17.66 -4.23 33.33
N ASN A 32 16.55 -4.77 33.84
CA ASN A 32 16.18 -6.17 33.66
C ASN A 32 15.44 -6.35 32.33
N SER A 33 16.06 -7.09 31.40
CA SER A 33 15.46 -7.52 30.13
C SER A 33 14.20 -8.37 30.32
N LEU A 34 14.02 -8.97 31.50
CA LEU A 34 12.89 -9.84 31.86
C LEU A 34 11.52 -9.15 31.81
N TYR A 35 11.48 -7.82 31.91
CA TYR A 35 10.24 -7.02 31.83
C TYR A 35 10.09 -6.26 30.51
N LYS A 36 11.00 -6.47 29.54
CA LYS A 36 10.90 -5.80 28.25
C LYS A 36 9.75 -6.41 27.45
N GLN A 37 8.66 -5.66 27.33
CA GLN A 37 7.42 -6.15 26.71
C GLN A 37 7.50 -6.24 25.18
N THR A 38 8.41 -5.49 24.56
CA THR A 38 8.49 -5.42 23.10
C THR A 38 9.90 -5.10 22.60
N SER A 39 10.17 -5.52 21.37
CA SER A 39 11.39 -5.25 20.62
C SER A 39 11.43 -3.80 20.13
N GLU A 40 12.63 -3.23 20.00
CA GLU A 40 12.86 -1.90 19.41
C GLU A 40 12.31 -1.79 17.99
N MET A 41 12.19 -2.93 17.28
CA MET A 41 11.67 -2.98 15.92
C MET A 41 10.15 -3.08 15.83
N ALA A 42 9.46 -3.36 16.94
CA ALA A 42 8.04 -3.72 16.91
C ALA A 42 7.15 -2.63 16.33
N ASP A 43 7.36 -1.37 16.71
CA ASP A 43 6.56 -0.25 16.21
C ASP A 43 6.71 -0.07 14.69
N MET A 44 7.95 -0.16 14.18
CA MET A 44 8.23 -0.09 12.74
C MET A 44 7.56 -1.25 11.98
N MET A 45 7.61 -2.47 12.52
CA MET A 45 6.97 -3.63 11.89
C MET A 45 5.44 -3.48 11.87
N ILE A 46 4.83 -3.01 12.96
CA ILE A 46 3.39 -2.75 13.04
C ILE A 46 2.98 -1.68 12.02
N GLN A 47 3.72 -0.58 11.94
CA GLN A 47 3.45 0.49 10.98
C GLN A 47 3.63 0.00 9.54
N TYR A 48 4.66 -0.80 9.25
CA TYR A 48 4.85 -1.41 7.93
C TYR A 48 3.66 -2.27 7.53
N ASP A 49 3.18 -3.13 8.42
CA ASP A 49 2.04 -4.00 8.15
C ASP A 49 0.74 -3.20 7.94
N ALA A 50 0.54 -2.11 8.70
CA ALA A 50 -0.58 -1.20 8.51
C ALA A 50 -0.52 -0.49 7.14
N ASP A 51 0.64 0.04 6.76
CA ASP A 51 0.86 0.74 5.49
C ASP A 51 0.74 -0.24 4.31
N LYS A 52 1.34 -1.42 4.41
CA LYS A 52 1.22 -2.52 3.44
C LYS A 52 -0.25 -2.92 3.28
N GLY A 53 -1.01 -2.98 4.37
CA GLY A 53 -2.46 -3.22 4.35
C GLY A 53 -3.22 -2.13 3.59
N SER A 54 -2.83 -0.86 3.77
CA SER A 54 -3.41 0.28 3.05
C SER A 54 -3.14 0.21 1.54
N VAL A 55 -1.90 -0.08 1.13
CA VAL A 55 -1.55 -0.30 -0.29
C VAL A 55 -2.31 -1.50 -0.86
N THR A 56 -2.39 -2.60 -0.11
CA THR A 56 -3.11 -3.81 -0.51
C THR A 56 -4.57 -3.54 -0.83
N ARG A 57 -5.28 -2.82 0.04
CA ARG A 57 -6.71 -2.54 -0.12
C ARG A 57 -6.98 -1.46 -1.16
N PHE A 58 -6.21 -0.36 -1.14
CA PHE A 58 -6.47 0.79 -2.01
C PHE A 58 -6.18 0.48 -3.49
N TYR A 59 -5.12 -0.28 -3.77
CA TYR A 59 -4.72 -0.63 -5.13
C TYR A 59 -5.16 -2.05 -5.56
N ALA A 60 -6.09 -2.69 -4.83
CA ALA A 60 -6.62 -4.00 -5.20
C ALA A 60 -7.25 -3.95 -6.60
N SER A 61 -6.87 -4.91 -7.45
CA SER A 61 -7.36 -5.10 -8.83
C SER A 61 -8.41 -6.19 -8.93
N ASN A 62 -8.60 -6.99 -7.88
CA ASN A 62 -9.51 -8.10 -7.80
C ASN A 62 -10.71 -7.78 -6.90
N SER A 63 -11.89 -8.27 -7.29
CA SER A 63 -13.05 -8.20 -6.43
C SER A 63 -12.83 -9.13 -5.23
N SER A 64 -12.98 -8.60 -4.02
CA SER A 64 -13.11 -9.39 -2.79
C SER A 64 -14.45 -10.14 -2.71
N GLN A 65 -15.24 -10.13 -3.81
CA GLN A 65 -16.64 -10.54 -3.81
C GLN A 65 -16.85 -11.98 -4.29
N GLU A 66 -15.99 -12.50 -5.18
CA GLU A 66 -16.19 -13.83 -5.76
C GLU A 66 -15.75 -14.98 -4.84
N ASN A 67 -15.01 -14.71 -3.76
CA ASN A 67 -14.53 -15.78 -2.89
C ASN A 67 -14.32 -15.31 -1.44
N ARG A 68 -15.43 -15.13 -0.70
CA ARG A 68 -15.41 -14.77 0.74
C ARG A 68 -14.71 -15.81 1.63
N PHE A 69 -14.45 -17.01 1.09
CA PHE A 69 -13.81 -18.13 1.78
C PHE A 69 -12.38 -18.42 1.29
N SER A 70 -11.87 -17.67 0.31
CA SER A 70 -10.47 -17.81 -0.10
C SER A 70 -9.57 -17.13 0.91
N ARG A 71 -8.51 -17.84 1.31
CA ARG A 71 -7.43 -17.30 2.15
C ARG A 71 -6.92 -15.99 1.52
N PRO A 72 -6.70 -14.91 2.30
CA PRO A 72 -6.11 -13.66 1.81
C PRO A 72 -4.76 -13.86 1.08
N ASP A 73 -4.07 -14.97 1.40
CA ASP A 73 -2.77 -15.37 0.91
C ASP A 73 -2.83 -16.32 -0.32
N ALA A 74 -4.02 -16.78 -0.73
CA ALA A 74 -4.18 -17.65 -1.90
C ALA A 74 -4.21 -16.84 -3.19
N GLY A 75 -3.05 -16.28 -3.58
CA GLY A 75 -2.51 -16.17 -4.95
C GLY A 75 -3.40 -15.77 -6.15
N SER A 76 -4.63 -15.28 -5.96
CA SER A 76 -5.59 -15.12 -7.06
C SER A 76 -5.64 -13.70 -7.64
N GLY A 77 -4.82 -12.77 -7.14
CA GLY A 77 -4.81 -11.38 -7.58
C GLY A 77 -3.57 -11.05 -8.40
N TYR A 78 -3.73 -10.73 -9.68
CA TYR A 78 -2.69 -10.07 -10.45
C TYR A 78 -2.27 -8.76 -9.77
N ASN A 79 -0.98 -8.61 -9.46
CA ASN A 79 -0.42 -7.38 -8.91
C ASN A 79 -0.26 -6.34 -10.02
N SER A 80 -1.16 -5.35 -10.05
CA SER A 80 -1.15 -4.32 -11.08
C SER A 80 0.17 -3.54 -11.09
N PRO A 81 0.61 -3.00 -12.24
CA PRO A 81 1.88 -2.26 -12.33
C PRO A 81 1.98 -1.12 -11.31
N GLU A 82 0.89 -0.36 -11.11
CA GLU A 82 0.85 0.71 -10.11
C GLU A 82 0.95 0.16 -8.69
N ARG A 83 0.23 -0.91 -8.34
CA ARG A 83 0.28 -1.52 -7.00
C ARG A 83 1.68 -2.02 -6.68
N ARG A 84 2.34 -2.68 -7.65
CA ARG A 84 3.71 -3.17 -7.53
C ARG A 84 4.69 -2.03 -7.25
N GLN A 85 4.60 -0.94 -8.03
CA GLN A 85 5.44 0.25 -7.80
C GLN A 85 5.21 0.86 -6.42
N ARG A 86 3.96 0.89 -5.94
CA ARG A 86 3.64 1.38 -4.58
C ARG A 86 4.24 0.51 -3.49
N PHE A 87 4.24 -0.82 -3.65
CA PHE A 87 4.93 -1.71 -2.71
C PHE A 87 6.45 -1.55 -2.76
N LEU A 88 7.05 -1.45 -3.94
CA LEU A 88 8.49 -1.21 -4.07
C LEU A 88 8.90 0.10 -3.39
N ALA A 89 8.14 1.18 -3.59
CA ALA A 89 8.38 2.46 -2.92
C ALA A 89 8.23 2.34 -1.40
N LEU A 90 7.17 1.68 -0.91
CA LEU A 90 6.95 1.43 0.51
C LEU A 90 8.15 0.67 1.13
N ILE A 91 8.58 -0.43 0.50
CA ILE A 91 9.70 -1.23 1.00
C ILE A 91 10.98 -0.39 1.03
N ALA A 92 11.27 0.37 -0.03
CA ALA A 92 12.45 1.23 -0.09
C ALA A 92 12.44 2.30 1.01
N ASP A 93 11.28 2.90 1.29
CA ASP A 93 11.12 3.89 2.36
C ASP A 93 11.39 3.28 3.74
N TYR A 94 10.92 2.06 4.00
CA TYR A 94 11.18 1.36 5.27
C TYR A 94 12.64 0.91 5.40
N GLN A 95 13.25 0.39 4.33
CA GLN A 95 14.69 0.09 4.32
C GLN A 95 15.52 1.34 4.64
N LYS A 96 15.14 2.51 4.10
CA LYS A 96 15.79 3.78 4.40
C LYS A 96 15.59 4.22 5.85
N GLN A 97 14.43 3.97 6.43
CA GLN A 97 14.18 4.25 7.86
C GLN A 97 15.01 3.33 8.76
N MET A 98 15.13 2.04 8.43
CA MET A 98 15.94 1.08 9.17
C MET A 98 17.41 1.48 9.25
N LEU A 99 17.97 2.02 8.16
CA LEU A 99 19.37 2.48 8.13
C LEU A 99 19.69 3.62 9.12
N LYS A 100 18.67 4.31 9.65
CA LYS A 100 18.84 5.38 10.63
C LYS A 100 18.84 4.88 12.08
N LEU A 101 18.51 3.60 12.29
CA LEU A 101 18.45 3.00 13.62
C LEU A 101 19.87 2.64 14.10
N ASP A 102 20.15 2.86 15.38
CA ASP A 102 21.39 2.40 16.00
C ASP A 102 21.30 0.91 16.35
N PHE A 103 21.58 0.06 15.35
CA PHE A 103 21.56 -1.40 15.49
C PHE A 103 22.41 -1.91 16.65
N ASN A 104 23.52 -1.22 16.97
CA ASN A 104 24.41 -1.69 18.03
C ASN A 104 23.80 -1.49 19.42
N SER A 105 22.96 -0.47 19.58
CA SER A 105 22.24 -0.17 20.82
C SER A 105 21.14 -1.19 21.16
N PHE A 106 20.67 -1.97 20.18
CA PHE A 106 19.58 -2.92 20.38
C PHE A 106 20.00 -4.12 21.24
N ASP A 107 19.03 -4.64 21.98
CA ASP A 107 19.19 -5.95 22.62
C ASP A 107 19.19 -7.10 21.60
N ILE A 108 19.36 -8.33 22.08
CA ILE A 108 19.44 -9.52 21.22
C ILE A 108 18.14 -9.71 20.42
N ASN A 109 16.97 -9.46 21.03
CA ASN A 109 15.69 -9.64 20.36
C ASN A 109 15.50 -8.57 19.28
N GLY A 110 15.79 -7.30 19.58
CA GLY A 110 15.75 -6.20 18.62
C GLY A 110 16.70 -6.42 17.44
N LYS A 111 17.90 -6.98 17.68
CA LYS A 111 18.84 -7.36 16.61
C LYS A 111 18.30 -8.48 15.74
N VAL A 112 17.70 -9.51 16.34
CA VAL A 112 17.07 -10.61 15.59
C VAL A 112 15.93 -10.09 14.73
N ASP A 113 15.03 -9.29 15.29
CA ASP A 113 13.90 -8.72 14.55
C ASP A 113 14.35 -7.81 13.42
N TYR A 114 15.39 -6.98 13.65
CA TYR A 114 15.96 -6.13 12.60
C TYR A 114 16.46 -6.97 11.42
N ILE A 115 17.21 -8.05 11.69
CA ILE A 115 17.76 -8.93 10.65
C ILE A 115 16.63 -9.64 9.89
N LEU A 116 15.65 -10.20 10.61
CA LEU A 116 14.53 -10.91 10.00
C LEU A 116 13.64 -9.97 9.18
N PHE A 117 13.35 -8.79 9.70
CA PHE A 117 12.56 -7.79 9.00
C PHE A 117 13.28 -7.31 7.74
N LYS A 118 14.58 -7.02 7.81
CA LYS A 118 15.40 -6.66 6.65
C LYS A 118 15.34 -7.75 5.57
N ARG A 119 15.60 -9.01 5.94
CA ARG A 119 15.52 -10.15 5.02
C ARG A 119 14.15 -10.25 4.37
N ASN A 120 13.07 -10.10 5.15
CA ASN A 120 11.71 -10.17 4.63
C ASN A 120 11.40 -9.02 3.64
N LEU A 121 11.90 -7.81 3.89
CA LEU A 121 11.75 -6.68 2.97
C LEU A 121 12.53 -6.92 1.66
N GLU A 122 13.75 -7.42 1.76
CA GLU A 122 14.58 -7.76 0.60
C GLU A 122 13.95 -8.86 -0.27
N ASP A 123 13.44 -9.92 0.35
CA ASP A 123 12.72 -11.00 -0.35
C ASP A 123 11.45 -10.50 -1.04
N GLN A 124 10.63 -9.68 -0.34
CA GLN A 124 9.45 -9.07 -0.95
C GLN A 124 9.82 -8.17 -2.15
N ALA A 125 10.87 -7.36 -2.02
CA ALA A 125 11.34 -6.53 -3.14
C ALA A 125 11.84 -7.38 -4.31
N TYR A 126 12.56 -8.48 -4.02
CA TYR A 126 13.02 -9.42 -5.04
C TYR A 126 11.85 -10.00 -5.85
N GLN A 127 10.83 -10.54 -5.17
CA GLN A 127 9.64 -11.10 -5.83
C GLN A 127 8.90 -10.06 -6.67
N LEU A 128 8.74 -8.83 -6.16
CA LEU A 128 8.12 -7.74 -6.92
C LEU A 128 8.95 -7.36 -8.16
N ASN A 129 10.27 -7.39 -8.09
CA ASN A 129 11.13 -7.14 -9.24
C ASN A 129 11.06 -8.28 -10.28
N GLU A 130 10.98 -9.54 -9.85
CA GLU A 130 10.74 -10.66 -10.77
C GLU A 130 9.40 -10.52 -11.51
N GLU A 131 8.34 -10.08 -10.81
CA GLU A 131 7.07 -9.74 -11.46
C GLU A 131 7.23 -8.58 -12.46
N GLN A 132 8.03 -7.57 -12.12
CA GLN A 132 8.30 -6.44 -13.01
C GLN A 132 9.00 -6.88 -14.30
N GLU A 133 9.96 -7.78 -14.21
CA GLU A 133 10.65 -8.32 -15.39
C GLU A 133 9.69 -9.11 -16.29
N LYS A 134 8.83 -9.96 -15.70
CA LYS A 134 7.79 -10.69 -16.44
C LYS A 134 6.82 -9.71 -17.11
N TYR A 135 6.41 -8.66 -16.40
CA TYR A 135 5.53 -7.62 -16.91
C TYR A 135 6.10 -6.91 -18.14
N VAL A 136 7.35 -6.46 -18.07
CA VAL A 136 7.99 -5.76 -19.20
C VAL A 136 7.98 -6.61 -20.47
N LYS A 137 8.18 -7.93 -20.34
CA LYS A 137 8.17 -8.87 -21.48
C LYS A 137 6.78 -9.04 -22.10
N ILE A 138 5.70 -8.94 -21.31
CA ILE A 138 4.32 -9.13 -21.80
C ILE A 138 3.59 -7.84 -22.15
N ALA A 139 4.07 -6.66 -21.70
CA ALA A 139 3.40 -5.37 -21.85
C ALA A 139 3.04 -5.06 -23.32
N LYS A 140 3.88 -5.49 -24.27
CA LYS A 140 3.62 -5.36 -25.72
C LYS A 140 2.35 -6.05 -26.20
N TYR A 141 1.84 -7.06 -25.48
CA TYR A 141 0.60 -7.76 -25.80
C TYR A 141 -0.65 -7.09 -25.20
N LEU A 142 -0.45 -6.12 -24.30
CA LEU A 142 -1.51 -5.47 -23.52
C LEU A 142 -1.53 -3.95 -23.72
N PRO A 143 -1.54 -3.42 -24.96
CA PRO A 143 -1.46 -1.97 -25.21
C PRO A 143 -2.64 -1.17 -24.62
N PHE A 144 -3.79 -1.84 -24.40
CA PHE A 144 -5.00 -1.27 -23.82
C PHE A 144 -4.99 -1.19 -22.28
N GLU A 145 -4.02 -1.80 -21.60
CA GLU A 145 -3.98 -1.92 -20.13
C GLU A 145 -4.06 -0.57 -19.41
N ASN A 146 -3.22 0.39 -19.83
CA ASN A 146 -3.15 1.70 -19.20
C ASN A 146 -4.48 2.47 -19.29
N ARG A 147 -5.25 2.26 -20.35
CA ARG A 147 -6.56 2.88 -20.56
C ARG A 147 -7.59 2.32 -19.57
N ILE A 148 -7.57 1.01 -19.34
CA ILE A 148 -8.40 0.35 -18.31
C ILE A 148 -8.03 0.87 -16.92
N TYR A 149 -6.74 0.98 -16.60
CA TYR A 149 -6.33 1.51 -15.29
C TYR A 149 -6.63 2.99 -15.10
N ALA A 150 -6.67 3.79 -16.18
CA ALA A 150 -7.10 5.17 -16.11
C ALA A 150 -8.57 5.28 -15.67
N LEU A 151 -9.46 4.43 -16.20
CA LEU A 151 -10.86 4.34 -15.77
C LEU A 151 -10.96 3.97 -14.27
N GLU A 152 -10.27 2.91 -13.85
CA GLU A 152 -10.30 2.47 -12.45
C GLU A 152 -9.76 3.54 -11.48
N LYS A 153 -8.74 4.31 -11.90
CA LYS A 153 -8.17 5.37 -11.07
C LYS A 153 -9.20 6.45 -10.70
N VAL A 154 -10.10 6.78 -11.62
CA VAL A 154 -11.22 7.71 -11.38
C VAL A 154 -12.22 7.09 -10.40
N ARG A 155 -12.60 5.82 -10.61
CA ARG A 155 -13.52 5.08 -9.73
C ARG A 155 -13.00 4.94 -8.30
N ARG A 156 -11.71 4.63 -8.10
CA ARG A 156 -11.09 4.54 -6.76
C ARG A 156 -11.22 5.82 -5.94
N ARG A 157 -11.37 6.97 -6.59
CA ARG A 157 -11.60 8.27 -5.95
C ARG A 157 -13.07 8.63 -5.78
N GLY A 158 -13.99 7.79 -6.25
CA GLY A 158 -15.43 8.01 -6.17
C GLY A 158 -15.93 9.19 -7.01
N LEU A 159 -15.22 9.55 -8.08
CA LEU A 159 -15.61 10.66 -8.95
C LEU A 159 -16.74 10.23 -9.89
N SER A 160 -17.66 11.14 -10.21
CA SER A 160 -18.65 10.92 -11.26
C SER A 160 -18.00 10.92 -12.65
N VAL A 161 -18.60 10.22 -13.61
CA VAL A 161 -18.10 10.10 -14.98
C VAL A 161 -19.17 10.47 -16.00
N VAL A 162 -18.76 10.89 -17.19
CA VAL A 162 -19.68 11.15 -18.29
C VAL A 162 -19.90 9.84 -19.06
N GLY A 163 -21.09 9.25 -18.93
CA GLY A 163 -21.43 7.94 -19.51
C GLY A 163 -21.11 7.81 -21.02
N GLN A 164 -21.39 8.86 -21.80
CA GLN A 164 -21.10 8.89 -23.25
C GLN A 164 -19.59 8.78 -23.56
N GLU A 165 -18.75 9.48 -22.79
CA GLU A 165 -17.30 9.43 -22.96
C GLU A 165 -16.74 8.06 -22.56
N VAL A 166 -17.26 7.49 -21.47
CA VAL A 166 -16.90 6.14 -21.04
C VAL A 166 -17.30 5.09 -22.07
N ALA A 167 -18.52 5.17 -22.61
CA ALA A 167 -18.98 4.24 -23.65
C ALA A 167 -18.09 4.28 -24.90
N LYS A 168 -17.70 5.49 -25.32
CA LYS A 168 -16.75 5.68 -26.41
C LYS A 168 -15.39 5.05 -26.10
N GLU A 169 -14.85 5.31 -24.91
CA GLU A 169 -13.55 4.79 -24.47
C GLU A 169 -13.55 3.26 -24.40
N LEU A 170 -14.60 2.65 -23.82
CA LEU A 170 -14.75 1.20 -23.76
C LEU A 170 -14.87 0.56 -25.15
N ASN A 171 -15.58 1.20 -26.08
CA ASN A 171 -15.67 0.73 -27.46
C ASN A 171 -14.30 0.80 -28.17
N ASP A 172 -13.53 1.86 -27.95
CA ASP A 172 -12.21 1.99 -28.55
C ASP A 172 -11.20 1.01 -27.93
N ILE A 173 -11.29 0.74 -26.62
CA ILE A 173 -10.55 -0.35 -25.96
C ILE A 173 -10.94 -1.71 -26.58
N ASN A 174 -12.22 -1.97 -26.82
CA ASN A 174 -12.67 -3.23 -27.43
C ASN A 174 -12.06 -3.45 -28.83
N LYS A 175 -12.05 -2.42 -29.68
CA LYS A 175 -11.40 -2.49 -31.00
C LYS A 175 -9.91 -2.81 -30.88
N GLU A 176 -9.23 -2.22 -29.90
CA GLU A 176 -7.82 -2.47 -29.61
C GLU A 176 -7.58 -3.91 -29.14
N ILE A 177 -8.43 -4.44 -28.27
CA ILE A 177 -8.41 -5.84 -27.83
C ILE A 177 -8.58 -6.79 -29.02
N ILE A 178 -9.57 -6.55 -29.90
CA ILE A 178 -9.79 -7.37 -31.10
C ILE A 178 -8.54 -7.39 -31.98
N LYS A 179 -7.89 -6.23 -32.16
CA LYS A 179 -6.62 -6.12 -32.89
C LYS A 179 -5.51 -6.93 -32.20
N SER A 180 -5.35 -6.80 -30.89
CA SER A 180 -4.35 -7.57 -30.11
C SER A 180 -4.58 -9.08 -30.20
N ILE A 181 -5.84 -9.54 -30.12
CA ILE A 181 -6.19 -10.96 -30.31
C ILE A 181 -5.74 -11.44 -31.69
N SER A 182 -5.99 -10.67 -32.75
CA SER A 182 -5.55 -11.02 -34.10
C SER A 182 -4.03 -11.07 -34.25
N GLY A 183 -3.31 -10.22 -33.51
CA GLY A 183 -1.84 -10.21 -33.46
C GLY A 183 -1.29 -11.44 -32.76
N VAL A 184 -1.83 -11.78 -31.59
CA VAL A 184 -1.41 -12.96 -30.81
C VAL A 184 -1.68 -14.27 -31.57
N LYS A 185 -2.79 -14.37 -32.31
CA LYS A 185 -3.09 -15.55 -33.15
C LYS A 185 -2.08 -15.81 -34.26
N LYS A 186 -1.32 -14.80 -34.68
CA LYS A 186 -0.28 -14.93 -35.72
C LYS A 186 1.09 -15.29 -35.15
N MET A 187 1.21 -15.41 -33.83
CA MET A 187 2.47 -15.76 -33.19
C MET A 187 2.65 -17.27 -33.16
N ASP A 188 3.88 -17.72 -33.41
CA ASP A 188 4.20 -19.15 -33.42
C ASP A 188 4.25 -19.74 -32.01
N SER A 189 4.84 -19.03 -31.05
CA SER A 189 4.95 -19.48 -29.67
C SER A 189 5.19 -18.33 -28.68
N VAL A 190 4.84 -18.58 -27.42
CA VAL A 190 5.15 -17.74 -26.26
C VAL A 190 5.66 -18.66 -25.16
N GLU A 191 6.69 -18.23 -24.44
CA GLU A 191 7.17 -18.95 -23.26
C GLU A 191 6.03 -19.17 -22.25
N MET A 192 5.86 -20.41 -21.78
CA MET A 192 4.72 -20.81 -20.93
C MET A 192 4.56 -19.91 -19.70
N VAL A 193 5.65 -19.60 -19.01
CA VAL A 193 5.65 -18.72 -17.82
C VAL A 193 5.13 -17.32 -18.15
N LEU A 194 5.49 -16.77 -19.31
CA LEU A 194 5.01 -15.47 -19.75
C LEU A 194 3.55 -15.52 -20.21
N ALA A 195 3.13 -16.62 -20.83
CA ALA A 195 1.74 -16.84 -21.23
C ALA A 195 0.82 -16.93 -20.00
N ASP A 196 1.22 -17.67 -18.97
CA ASP A 196 0.49 -17.78 -17.70
C ASP A 196 0.41 -16.42 -17.00
N TYR A 197 1.52 -15.68 -16.96
CA TYR A 197 1.56 -14.35 -16.38
C TYR A 197 0.68 -13.35 -17.15
N ALA A 198 0.69 -13.40 -18.50
CA ALA A 198 -0.20 -12.59 -19.33
C ALA A 198 -1.68 -12.96 -19.11
N SER A 199 -2.00 -14.25 -19.01
CA SER A 199 -3.35 -14.73 -18.70
C SER A 199 -3.84 -14.20 -17.34
N ALA A 200 -3.00 -14.27 -16.31
CA ALA A 200 -3.29 -13.69 -15.00
C ALA A 200 -3.50 -12.17 -15.08
N SER A 201 -2.66 -11.45 -15.85
CA SER A 201 -2.78 -10.01 -16.09
C SER A 201 -4.12 -9.64 -16.73
N ILE A 202 -4.53 -10.39 -17.77
CA ILE A 202 -5.81 -10.20 -18.46
C ILE A 202 -6.99 -10.46 -17.52
N ARG A 203 -6.95 -11.53 -16.72
CA ARG A 203 -7.97 -11.79 -15.69
C ARG A 203 -8.07 -10.65 -14.68
N GLY A 204 -6.94 -10.07 -14.28
CA GLY A 204 -6.89 -8.87 -13.44
C GLY A 204 -7.58 -7.66 -14.09
N LEU A 205 -7.34 -7.43 -15.38
CA LEU A 205 -8.00 -6.36 -16.14
C LEU A 205 -9.51 -6.59 -16.31
N GLN A 206 -9.92 -7.83 -16.55
CA GLN A 206 -11.34 -8.20 -16.59
C GLN A 206 -12.03 -7.93 -15.25
N SER A 207 -11.40 -8.30 -14.14
CA SER A 207 -11.93 -8.02 -12.79
C SER A 207 -12.01 -6.51 -12.53
N THR A 208 -10.99 -5.76 -12.96
CA THR A 208 -10.96 -4.28 -12.86
C THR A 208 -12.12 -3.65 -13.62
N LEU A 209 -12.34 -4.04 -14.88
CA LEU A 209 -13.47 -3.55 -15.68
C LEU A 209 -14.83 -3.93 -15.09
N LYS A 210 -14.97 -5.16 -14.58
CA LYS A 210 -16.19 -5.62 -13.91
C LYS A 210 -16.50 -4.75 -12.69
N ASN A 211 -15.50 -4.48 -11.85
CA ASN A 211 -15.65 -3.62 -10.67
C ASN A 211 -16.01 -2.19 -11.05
N TYR A 212 -15.36 -1.65 -12.09
CA TYR A 212 -15.66 -0.32 -12.63
C TYR A 212 -17.11 -0.23 -13.10
N TYR A 213 -17.57 -1.18 -13.92
CA TYR A 213 -18.95 -1.24 -14.39
C TYR A 213 -19.94 -1.37 -13.23
N SER A 214 -19.73 -2.33 -12.31
CA SER A 214 -20.62 -2.55 -11.17
C SER A 214 -20.71 -1.37 -10.20
N PHE A 215 -19.72 -0.48 -10.18
CA PHE A 215 -19.75 0.71 -9.32
C PHE A 215 -20.72 1.79 -9.84
N TYR A 216 -20.78 2.01 -11.15
CA TYR A 216 -21.63 3.05 -11.74
C TYR A 216 -22.97 2.50 -12.25
N ASN A 217 -23.00 1.28 -12.79
CA ASN A 217 -24.20 0.69 -13.35
C ASN A 217 -25.28 0.50 -12.27
N GLY A 218 -26.48 1.02 -12.53
CA GLY A 218 -27.59 1.06 -11.58
C GLY A 218 -27.51 2.18 -10.54
N TYR A 219 -26.36 2.83 -10.36
CA TYR A 219 -26.21 4.00 -9.49
C TYR A 219 -26.32 5.33 -10.26
N ASP A 220 -25.63 5.43 -11.39
CA ASP A 220 -25.69 6.58 -12.31
C ASP A 220 -26.58 6.22 -13.52
N PRO A 221 -27.76 6.85 -13.68
CA PRO A 221 -28.66 6.56 -14.79
C PRO A 221 -28.07 6.90 -16.17
N MET A 222 -27.26 7.95 -16.27
CA MET A 222 -26.63 8.34 -17.54
C MET A 222 -25.52 7.36 -17.91
N PHE A 223 -24.75 6.89 -16.94
CA PHE A 223 -23.81 5.79 -17.17
C PHE A 223 -24.56 4.53 -17.65
N THR A 224 -25.59 4.11 -16.91
CA THR A 224 -26.37 2.89 -17.18
C THR A 224 -27.00 2.91 -18.59
N TRP A 225 -27.45 4.08 -19.03
CA TRP A 225 -28.01 4.25 -20.37
C TRP A 225 -26.96 4.11 -21.49
N TRP A 226 -25.79 4.72 -21.31
CA TRP A 226 -24.72 4.75 -22.32
C TRP A 226 -23.84 3.49 -22.34
N VAL A 227 -23.71 2.81 -21.20
CA VAL A 227 -22.91 1.61 -21.00
C VAL A 227 -23.84 0.48 -20.51
N PRO A 228 -24.62 -0.14 -21.41
CA PRO A 228 -25.53 -1.23 -21.05
C PRO A 228 -24.77 -2.50 -20.64
#